data_AF-A0A820IW87-F1
#
_entry.id   AF-A0A820IW87-F1
#
_cell.length_a   1.000
_cell.length_b   1.000
_cell.length_c   1.000
_cell.angle_alpha   90.00
_cell.angle_beta   90.00
_cell.angle_gamma   90.00
#
_symmetry.space_group_name_H-M   'P 1'
#
loop_
_entity.id
_entity.type
_entity.pdbx_description
1 polymer ?
#
loop_
_entity_poly.entity_id
_entity_poly.type
_entity_poly.pdbx_seq_one_letter_code
_entity_poly.pdbx_strand_id
1 'polypeptide(L)'
;FVPVLDVIKAFDLIADDFDDDADDFLGYFEKTWIGESKKRGIGRKKPLFTIELWNVYDRTVANLPRSNNSIEGWHNAFTKRVAIVHPSVSKLTEKIRREQSKFELDIAQIRQGQDPKPKKLKYRKLNERIKRLADDYHNLDLGEYLKGLAVNMSL
;
A
#
# COMPACT_ATOMS: atom_id res chain seq x y z
N PHE A 1 -1.41 -7.76 2.39
CA PHE A 1 -0.13 -8.47 2.17
C PHE A 1 -0.33 -9.98 2.11
N VAL A 2 -1.56 -10.49 2.02
CA VAL A 2 -1.86 -11.90 1.81
C VAL A 2 -2.57 -11.97 0.45
N PRO A 3 -2.45 -13.05 -0.35
CA PRO A 3 -3.27 -13.22 -1.55
C PRO A 3 -4.74 -12.96 -1.24
N VAL A 4 -5.46 -12.28 -2.14
CA VAL A 4 -6.85 -11.85 -1.90
C VAL A 4 -7.73 -13.01 -1.43
N LEU A 5 -7.55 -14.19 -2.01
CA LEU A 5 -8.32 -15.40 -1.69
C LEU A 5 -8.06 -15.92 -0.27
N ASP A 6 -6.88 -15.67 0.27
CA ASP A 6 -6.45 -16.16 1.59
C ASP A 6 -6.62 -15.12 2.70
N VAL A 7 -7.03 -13.89 2.37
CA VAL A 7 -7.21 -12.80 3.35
C VAL A 7 -8.20 -13.18 4.44
N ILE A 8 -9.31 -13.82 4.06
CA ILE A 8 -10.33 -14.25 5.02
C ILE A 8 -9.76 -15.27 5.99
N LYS A 9 -9.05 -16.28 5.48
CA LYS A 9 -8.39 -17.31 6.30
C LYS A 9 -7.35 -16.69 7.24
N ALA A 10 -6.58 -15.72 6.76
CA ALA A 10 -5.60 -15.01 7.58
C ALA A 10 -6.26 -14.15 8.68
N PHE A 11 -7.39 -13.52 8.38
CA PHE A 11 -8.16 -12.79 9.38
C PHE A 11 -8.70 -13.73 10.45
N ASP A 12 -9.37 -14.83 10.05
CA ASP A 12 -9.96 -15.79 11.01
C ASP A 12 -8.86 -16.37 11.94
N LEU A 13 -7.69 -16.73 11.38
CA LEU A 13 -6.54 -17.19 12.18
C LEU A 13 -6.06 -16.16 13.21
N ILE A 14 -6.04 -14.88 12.85
CA ILE A 14 -5.59 -13.82 13.77
C ILE A 14 -6.68 -13.52 14.79
N ALA A 15 -7.95 -13.50 14.38
CA ALA A 15 -9.08 -13.17 15.24
C ALA A 15 -9.23 -14.17 16.39
N ASP A 16 -8.94 -15.45 16.14
CA ASP A 16 -8.96 -16.51 17.16
C ASP A 16 -7.95 -16.29 18.32
N ASP A 17 -6.91 -15.47 18.10
CA ASP A 17 -5.91 -15.12 19.13
C ASP A 17 -6.32 -13.91 19.99
N PHE A 18 -7.43 -13.21 19.69
CA PHE A 18 -7.89 -12.05 20.45
C PHE A 18 -8.81 -12.44 21.61
N ASP A 19 -8.69 -11.71 22.72
CA ASP A 19 -9.62 -11.81 23.85
C ASP A 19 -10.98 -11.15 23.53
N ASP A 20 -12.03 -11.54 24.27
CA ASP A 20 -13.41 -11.04 24.13
C ASP A 20 -13.52 -9.50 24.16
N ASP A 21 -12.60 -8.81 24.83
CA ASP A 21 -12.53 -7.34 24.89
C ASP A 21 -12.32 -6.68 23.51
N ALA A 22 -11.93 -7.46 22.49
CA ALA A 22 -11.73 -7.00 21.13
C ALA A 22 -12.95 -7.20 20.22
N ASP A 23 -14.06 -7.78 20.71
CA ASP A 23 -15.25 -8.10 19.91
C ASP A 23 -15.81 -6.90 19.13
N ASP A 24 -15.91 -5.74 19.78
CA ASP A 24 -16.38 -4.50 19.15
C ASP A 24 -15.45 -4.08 17.98
N PHE A 25 -14.14 -4.24 18.18
CA PHE A 25 -13.15 -3.93 17.15
C PHE A 25 -13.20 -4.93 16.00
N LEU A 26 -13.24 -6.23 16.30
CA LEU A 26 -13.33 -7.30 15.30
C LEU A 26 -14.62 -7.17 14.49
N GLY A 27 -15.76 -6.93 15.13
CA GLY A 27 -17.04 -6.70 14.46
C GLY A 27 -17.02 -5.47 13.54
N TYR A 28 -16.43 -4.36 13.99
CA TYR A 28 -16.20 -3.19 13.13
C TYR A 28 -15.30 -3.53 11.94
N PHE A 29 -14.19 -4.23 12.19
CA PHE A 29 -13.19 -4.56 11.17
C PHE A 29 -13.77 -5.51 10.12
N GLU A 30 -14.50 -6.54 10.54
CA GLU A 30 -15.21 -7.45 9.66
C GLU A 30 -16.20 -6.70 8.79
N LYS A 31 -17.09 -5.89 9.38
CA LYS A 31 -18.09 -5.13 8.63
C LYS A 31 -17.46 -4.19 7.59
N THR A 32 -16.32 -3.60 7.93
CA THR A 32 -15.69 -2.57 7.10
C THR A 32 -14.82 -3.16 6.00
N TRP A 33 -14.05 -4.21 6.28
CA TRP A 33 -12.93 -4.65 5.44
C TRP A 33 -12.97 -6.11 5.00
N ILE A 34 -13.54 -7.04 5.78
CA ILE A 34 -13.49 -8.49 5.51
C ILE A 34 -14.82 -9.04 4.98
N GLY A 35 -15.93 -8.60 5.57
CA GLY A 35 -17.28 -9.07 5.35
C GLY A 35 -17.76 -9.96 6.50
N GLU A 36 -18.83 -9.54 7.18
CA GLU A 36 -19.42 -10.28 8.31
C GLU A 36 -19.90 -11.67 7.89
N SER A 37 -19.68 -12.68 8.72
CA SER A 37 -20.28 -14.00 8.54
C SER A 37 -21.81 -13.92 8.56
N LYS A 38 -22.48 -14.62 7.64
CA LYS A 38 -23.95 -14.69 7.64
C LYS A 38 -24.41 -15.60 8.79
N LYS A 39 -25.53 -15.25 9.43
CA LYS A 39 -26.13 -15.96 10.60
C LYS A 39 -26.33 -17.49 10.45
N ARG A 40 -26.24 -18.05 9.24
CA ARG A 40 -26.37 -19.49 8.95
C ARG A 40 -25.06 -20.13 8.48
N GLY A 41 -23.92 -19.46 8.64
CA GLY A 41 -22.58 -19.93 8.27
C GLY A 41 -22.28 -19.99 6.77
N ILE A 42 -23.30 -19.91 5.90
CA ILE A 42 -23.10 -20.02 4.44
C ILE A 42 -22.82 -18.64 3.84
N GLY A 43 -21.52 -18.31 3.75
CA GLY A 43 -20.99 -17.14 3.07
C GLY A 43 -20.93 -15.88 3.92
N ARG A 44 -20.18 -14.88 3.44
CA ARG A 44 -20.00 -13.58 4.09
C ARG A 44 -20.84 -12.49 3.41
N LYS A 45 -21.19 -11.43 4.15
CA LYS A 45 -21.75 -10.20 3.58
C LYS A 45 -20.64 -9.46 2.83
N LYS A 46 -21.03 -8.61 1.89
CA LYS A 46 -20.07 -7.73 1.21
C LYS A 46 -19.57 -6.69 2.24
N PRO A 47 -18.25 -6.51 2.40
CA PRO A 47 -17.71 -5.44 3.25
C PRO A 47 -17.99 -4.06 2.64
N LEU A 48 -17.87 -3.01 3.46
CA LEU A 48 -17.97 -1.62 3.00
C LEU A 48 -16.90 -1.32 1.93
N PHE A 49 -15.69 -1.84 2.12
CA PHE A 49 -14.59 -1.77 1.17
C PHE A 49 -14.16 -3.18 0.79
N THR A 50 -14.22 -3.49 -0.52
CA THR A 50 -13.86 -4.82 -1.01
C THR A 50 -12.37 -5.10 -0.84
N ILE A 51 -12.00 -6.37 -0.66
CA ILE A 51 -10.62 -6.78 -0.38
C ILE A 51 -9.67 -6.31 -1.50
N GLU A 52 -10.10 -6.42 -2.75
CA GLU A 52 -9.35 -6.02 -3.93
C GLU A 52 -9.01 -4.52 -3.95
N LEU A 53 -9.82 -3.69 -3.29
CA LEU A 53 -9.63 -2.24 -3.26
C LEU A 53 -8.40 -1.84 -2.41
N TRP A 54 -8.19 -2.53 -1.28
CA TRP A 54 -7.17 -2.17 -0.30
C TRP A 54 -6.00 -3.14 -0.26
N ASN A 55 -6.12 -4.34 -0.86
CA ASN A 55 -5.06 -5.32 -0.86
C ASN A 55 -3.84 -4.85 -1.69
N VAL A 56 -2.64 -5.16 -1.18
CA VAL A 56 -1.36 -4.76 -1.79
C VAL A 56 -0.42 -5.94 -2.06
N TYR A 57 -0.90 -7.18 -1.98
CA TYR A 57 -0.10 -8.38 -2.19
C TYR A 57 0.49 -8.42 -3.61
N ASP A 58 -0.34 -8.36 -4.64
CA ASP A 58 0.10 -8.41 -6.03
C ASP A 58 1.07 -7.27 -6.36
N ARG A 59 0.80 -6.07 -5.85
CA ARG A 59 1.71 -4.92 -5.98
C ARG A 59 3.06 -5.17 -5.31
N THR A 60 3.07 -5.87 -4.18
CA THR A 60 4.29 -6.21 -3.44
C THR A 60 5.14 -7.21 -4.23
N VAL A 61 4.52 -8.29 -4.72
CA VAL A 61 5.19 -9.32 -5.55
C VAL A 61 5.71 -8.72 -6.86
N ALA A 62 4.92 -7.85 -7.50
CA ALA A 62 5.31 -7.12 -8.71
C ALA A 62 6.34 -6.00 -8.47
N ASN A 63 6.83 -5.82 -7.23
CA ASN A 63 7.78 -4.77 -6.85
C ASN A 63 7.29 -3.33 -7.18
N LEU A 64 5.98 -3.11 -7.14
CA LEU A 64 5.34 -1.83 -7.37
C LEU A 64 5.25 -1.02 -6.06
N PRO A 65 5.13 0.33 -6.14
CA PRO A 65 4.82 1.14 -4.96
C PRO A 65 3.55 0.64 -4.29
N ARG A 66 3.55 0.51 -2.96
CA ARG A 66 2.40 0.03 -2.17
C ARG A 66 1.44 1.14 -1.77
N SER A 67 1.97 2.35 -1.59
CA SER A 67 1.20 3.56 -1.29
C SER A 67 1.44 4.63 -2.36
N ASN A 68 0.62 5.67 -2.30
CA ASN A 68 0.68 6.88 -3.10
C ASN A 68 1.69 7.92 -2.56
N ASN A 69 2.55 7.60 -1.56
CA ASN A 69 3.47 8.57 -0.93
C ASN A 69 4.34 9.35 -1.94
N SER A 70 4.70 8.72 -3.07
CA SER A 70 5.46 9.39 -4.13
C SER A 70 4.66 10.51 -4.81
N ILE A 71 3.37 10.26 -5.04
CA ILE A 71 2.42 11.21 -5.61
C ILE A 71 2.13 12.32 -4.59
N GLU A 72 1.88 11.99 -3.32
CA GLU A 72 1.69 12.97 -2.24
C GLU A 72 2.93 13.84 -2.04
N GLY A 73 4.12 13.23 -2.05
CA GLY A 73 5.39 13.94 -1.98
C GLY A 73 5.58 14.89 -3.17
N TRP A 74 5.19 14.46 -4.37
CA TRP A 74 5.18 15.31 -5.55
C TRP A 74 4.20 16.48 -5.41
N HIS A 75 2.94 16.23 -5.03
CA HIS A 75 1.94 17.29 -4.83
C HIS A 75 2.41 18.31 -3.79
N ASN A 76 2.93 17.85 -2.65
CA ASN A 76 3.45 18.74 -1.61
C ASN A 76 4.60 19.60 -2.15
N ALA A 77 5.56 19.00 -2.87
CA ALA A 77 6.67 19.73 -3.46
C ALA A 77 6.20 20.71 -4.56
N PHE A 78 5.20 20.33 -5.36
CA PHE A 78 4.63 21.19 -6.39
C PHE A 78 3.89 22.38 -5.78
N THR A 79 3.04 22.16 -4.78
CA THR A 79 2.36 23.24 -4.03
C THR A 79 3.36 24.25 -3.47
N LYS A 80 4.47 23.76 -2.89
CA LYS A 80 5.56 24.64 -2.42
C LYS A 80 6.24 25.43 -3.54
N ARG A 81 6.39 24.86 -4.74
CA ARG A 81 6.97 25.56 -5.91
C ARG A 81 6.02 26.55 -6.56
N VAL A 82 4.72 26.24 -6.56
CA VAL A 82 3.68 27.17 -6.98
C VAL A 82 3.67 28.38 -6.04
N ALA A 83 3.74 28.14 -4.72
CA ALA A 83 3.83 29.16 -3.67
C ALA A 83 2.70 30.21 -3.72
N ILE A 84 1.56 29.86 -4.29
CA ILE A 84 0.39 30.70 -4.46
C ILE A 84 -0.83 29.85 -4.10
N VAL A 85 -1.67 30.34 -3.18
CA VAL A 85 -2.86 29.61 -2.71
C VAL A 85 -3.93 29.53 -3.79
N HIS A 86 -4.17 30.64 -4.51
CA HIS A 86 -5.15 30.73 -5.59
C HIS A 86 -4.50 31.31 -6.87
N PRO A 87 -3.71 30.53 -7.60
CA PRO A 87 -3.08 31.01 -8.83
C PRO A 87 -4.12 31.21 -9.93
N SER A 88 -3.97 32.27 -10.72
CA SER A 88 -4.73 32.39 -11.97
C SER A 88 -4.33 31.26 -12.93
N VAL A 89 -5.22 30.91 -13.86
CA VAL A 89 -4.97 29.86 -14.86
C VAL A 89 -3.65 30.08 -15.61
N SER A 90 -3.33 31.33 -15.94
CA SER A 90 -2.06 31.69 -16.61
C SER A 90 -0.84 31.36 -15.74
N LYS A 91 -0.84 31.77 -14.46
CA LYS A 91 0.26 31.47 -13.52
C LYS A 91 0.38 29.98 -13.24
N LEU A 92 -0.74 29.27 -13.12
CA LEU A 92 -0.74 27.82 -12.93
C LEU A 92 -0.15 27.11 -14.15
N THR A 93 -0.56 27.52 -15.36
CA THR A 93 -0.05 26.97 -16.63
C THR A 93 1.46 27.16 -16.74
N GLU A 94 1.97 28.34 -16.38
CA GLU A 94 3.40 28.61 -16.35
C GLU A 94 4.14 27.66 -15.38
N LYS A 95 3.62 27.46 -14.17
CA LYS A 95 4.21 26.55 -13.19
C LYS A 95 4.19 25.09 -13.66
N ILE A 96 3.10 24.65 -14.29
CA ILE A 96 2.98 23.30 -14.86
C ILE A 96 3.99 23.12 -16.00
N ARG A 97 4.15 24.10 -16.90
CA ARG A 97 5.15 24.02 -17.98
C ARG A 97 6.56 23.87 -17.44
N ARG A 98 6.93 24.63 -16.40
CA ARG A 98 8.24 24.52 -15.76
C ARG A 98 8.47 23.13 -15.13
N GLU A 99 7.44 22.55 -14.51
CA GLU A 99 7.51 21.18 -14.00
C GLU A 99 7.67 20.15 -15.11
N GLN A 100 6.89 20.28 -16.19
CA GLN A 100 6.97 19.39 -17.34
C GLN A 100 8.38 19.39 -17.92
N SER A 101 8.96 20.57 -18.18
CA SER A 101 10.33 20.67 -18.72
C SER A 101 11.37 19.99 -17.81
N LYS A 102 11.20 20.06 -16.49
CA LYS A 102 12.07 19.35 -15.54
C LYS A 102 11.93 17.83 -15.66
N PHE A 103 10.70 17.32 -15.76
CA PHE A 103 10.48 15.88 -15.91
C PHE A 103 10.95 15.34 -17.24
N GLU A 104 10.84 16.12 -18.32
CA GLU A 104 11.36 15.74 -19.63
C GLU A 104 12.88 15.53 -19.59
N LEU A 105 13.60 16.36 -18.84
CA LEU A 105 15.04 16.17 -18.59
C LEU A 105 15.31 14.90 -17.79
N ASP A 106 14.58 14.67 -16.70
CA ASP A 106 14.74 13.45 -15.87
C ASP A 106 14.45 12.18 -16.71
N ILE A 107 13.40 12.21 -17.55
CA ILE A 107 13.04 11.11 -18.47
C ILE A 107 14.13 10.91 -19.52
N ALA A 108 14.69 11.98 -20.09
CA ALA A 108 15.76 11.88 -21.07
C ALA A 108 17.01 11.22 -20.46
N GLN A 109 17.39 11.58 -19.22
CA GLN A 109 18.48 10.94 -18.49
C GLN A 109 18.24 9.44 -18.28
N ILE A 110 17.03 9.07 -17.84
CA ILE A 110 16.65 7.65 -17.67
C ILE A 110 16.73 6.90 -19.00
N ARG A 111 16.25 7.50 -20.10
CA ARG A 111 16.34 6.90 -21.45
C ARG A 111 17.77 6.71 -21.94
N GLN A 112 18.71 7.52 -21.43
CA GLN A 112 20.15 7.38 -21.68
C GLN A 112 20.81 6.33 -20.77
N GLY A 113 20.04 5.62 -19.94
CA GLY A 113 20.54 4.60 -19.02
C GLY A 113 21.07 5.16 -17.70
N GLN A 114 20.82 6.43 -17.38
CA GLN A 114 21.14 6.95 -16.05
C GLN A 114 20.14 6.43 -15.02
N ASP A 115 20.65 6.05 -13.86
CA ASP A 115 19.80 5.59 -12.76
C ASP A 115 18.98 6.75 -12.18
N PRO A 116 17.68 6.52 -11.88
CA PRO A 116 16.89 7.49 -11.14
C PRO A 116 17.43 7.66 -9.72
N LYS A 117 17.14 8.81 -9.11
CA LYS A 117 17.54 9.08 -7.72
C LYS A 117 17.06 7.95 -6.79
N PRO A 118 17.98 7.29 -6.06
CA PRO A 118 17.61 6.14 -5.26
C PRO A 118 16.74 6.57 -4.06
N LYS A 119 15.77 5.72 -3.72
CA LYS A 119 15.06 5.82 -2.44
C LYS A 119 16.05 5.65 -1.28
N LYS A 120 15.76 6.26 -0.12
CA LYS A 120 16.56 6.07 1.10
C LYS A 120 16.74 4.58 1.37
N LEU A 121 17.97 4.19 1.73
CA LEU A 121 18.38 2.78 1.89
C LEU A 121 17.46 1.99 2.81
N LYS A 122 17.01 2.59 3.93
CA LYS A 122 16.10 1.93 4.87
C LYS A 122 14.80 1.45 4.23
N TYR A 123 14.20 2.24 3.33
CA TYR A 123 12.96 1.86 2.65
C TYR A 123 13.21 0.81 1.56
N ARG A 124 14.38 0.85 0.91
CA ARG A 124 14.78 -0.18 -0.05
C ARG A 124 14.90 -1.54 0.64
N LYS A 125 15.67 -1.60 1.73
CA LYS A 125 15.84 -2.80 2.55
C LYS A 125 14.51 -3.32 3.10
N LEU A 126 13.65 -2.42 3.59
CA LEU A 126 12.31 -2.80 4.06
C LEU A 126 11.45 -3.42 2.94
N ASN A 127 11.41 -2.78 1.77
CA ASN A 127 10.67 -3.30 0.62
C ASN A 127 11.21 -4.66 0.18
N GLU A 128 12.54 -4.83 0.15
CA GLU A 128 13.18 -6.10 -0.20
C GLU A 128 12.82 -7.21 0.80
N ARG A 129 12.86 -6.95 2.12
CA ARG A 129 12.46 -7.94 3.13
C ARG A 129 11.00 -8.36 2.97
N ILE A 130 10.09 -7.39 2.82
CA ILE A 130 8.66 -7.68 2.67
C ILE A 130 8.39 -8.41 1.34
N LYS A 131 9.07 -8.04 0.25
CA LYS A 131 8.96 -8.73 -1.02
C LYS A 131 9.43 -10.18 -0.92
N ARG A 132 10.58 -10.45 -0.29
CA ARG A 132 11.06 -11.82 -0.08
C ARG A 132 10.05 -12.68 0.67
N LEU A 133 9.45 -12.15 1.74
CA LEU A 133 8.38 -12.86 2.44
C LEU A 133 7.20 -13.13 1.52
N ALA A 134 6.72 -12.12 0.80
CA ALA A 134 5.58 -12.27 -0.11
C ALA A 134 5.85 -13.27 -1.25
N ASP A 135 7.05 -13.27 -1.83
CA ASP A 135 7.45 -14.23 -2.86
C ASP A 135 7.48 -15.68 -2.32
N ASP A 136 7.78 -15.85 -1.03
CA ASP A 136 7.88 -17.15 -0.34
C ASP A 136 6.57 -17.58 0.36
N TYR A 137 5.47 -16.86 0.14
CA TYR A 137 4.20 -17.05 0.86
C TYR A 137 3.71 -18.50 0.88
N HIS A 138 3.77 -19.20 -0.26
CA HIS A 138 3.24 -20.56 -0.39
C HIS A 138 4.12 -21.64 0.28
N ASN A 139 5.36 -21.32 0.64
CA ASN A 139 6.27 -22.26 1.30
C ASN A 139 6.28 -22.09 2.82
N LEU A 140 5.65 -21.03 3.34
CA LEU A 140 5.61 -20.70 4.76
C LEU A 140 4.27 -21.09 5.37
N ASP A 141 4.28 -21.44 6.65
CA ASP A 141 3.05 -21.49 7.42
C ASP A 141 2.41 -20.09 7.49
N LEU A 142 1.08 -20.02 7.42
CA LEU A 142 0.36 -18.74 7.39
C LEU A 142 0.61 -17.92 8.66
N GLY A 143 0.69 -18.55 9.83
CA GLY A 143 0.98 -17.87 11.08
C GLY A 143 2.41 -17.33 11.11
N GLU A 144 3.39 -18.12 10.67
CA GLU A 144 4.79 -17.68 10.55
C GLU A 144 4.95 -16.52 9.56
N TYR A 145 4.27 -16.60 8.43
CA TYR A 145 4.24 -15.54 7.42
C TYR A 145 3.73 -14.21 8.01
N LEU A 146 2.59 -14.26 8.71
CA LEU A 146 1.96 -13.08 9.32
C LEU A 146 2.85 -12.49 10.42
N LYS A 147 3.48 -13.32 11.26
CA LYS A 147 4.47 -12.87 12.26
C LYS A 147 5.66 -12.18 11.61
N GLY A 148 6.20 -12.76 10.53
CA GLY A 148 7.32 -12.18 9.78
C GLY A 148 6.98 -10.81 9.17
N LEU A 149 5.76 -10.64 8.66
CA LEU A 149 5.26 -9.35 8.19
C LEU A 149 5.12 -8.34 9.33
N ALA A 150 4.53 -8.73 10.47
CA ALA A 150 4.31 -7.84 11.61
C ALA A 150 5.62 -7.21 12.11
N VAL A 151 6.69 -8.01 12.24
CA VAL A 151 8.03 -7.53 12.64
C VAL A 151 8.62 -6.52 11.66
N ASN A 152 8.28 -6.60 10.37
CA ASN A 152 8.73 -5.63 9.38
C ASN A 152 7.94 -4.32 9.42
N MET A 153 6.71 -4.32 9.94
CA MET A 153 5.85 -3.13 10.02
C MET A 153 6.04 -2.33 11.31
N SER A 154 6.59 -2.94 12.36
CA SER A 154 6.88 -2.30 13.65
C SER A 154 8.21 -1.51 13.67
N LEU A 155 8.92 -1.42 12.54
CA LEU A 155 10.24 -0.77 12.37
C LEU A 155 10.19 0.40 11.36
#